data_AF-A0A6F9Y7L2-F1
#
_entry.id   AF-A0A6F9Y7L2-F1
#
_cell.length_a   1.000
_cell.length_b   1.000
_cell.length_c   1.000
_cell.angle_alpha   90.00
_cell.angle_beta   90.00
_cell.angle_gamma   90.00
#
_symmetry.space_group_name_H-M   'P 1'
#
loop_
_entity.id
_entity.type
_entity.pdbx_description
1 polymer ?
#
loop_
_entity_poly.entity_id
_entity_poly.type
_entity_poly.pdbx_seq_one_letter_code
_entity_poly.pdbx_strand_id
1 'polypeptide(L)'
;MIQLYNTLTKQKEEFKPQVPGQILMYVCGPTVYNYIHIGNARSAIAFDTVRRYFEYRGYQVKYVSNFTDVDDKIIKASQEMNLSVEEVTAKFIAAFYEDTAALNVKKASLNPRVMENMADIINFVADLIAKGYAYEVQGDVYYRARKFKHYGQLSGQSIDALEQGASERLSVEDQAKKEDPLDFALWKAAKPGEISWQSPWGLGRPGWHIECSVMATKYLGKTIDIHAGGQDLEFPHHENEIAQSEAETGQRFANYWLHNGFVTIGEDDEKMSKSLGNFVTVHDLVKQVDPQVIRFFMATTQYRRPIRYSQANLTEAANNLAKLKTAYDNLTFRLKDATEAELEAEVKQEFTGYEQQFVAAMDDDFNAQNGIAAVYEMAKQLNIYAEKERVVKETITYLLTNFTKVLAVFGIEFSENDVKPDAEIEALIAERDAARAQKNFARSDEIRDQLKEQGIILEDTPQGTRWKRS
;
A
#
# COMPACT_ATOMS: atom_id res chain seq x y z
N MET A 1 5.25 3.31 -22.36
CA MET A 1 5.43 1.88 -22.03
C MET A 1 5.85 1.84 -20.59
N ILE A 2 5.25 0.99 -19.77
CA ILE A 2 5.55 0.95 -18.33
C ILE A 2 6.97 0.43 -18.14
N GLN A 3 7.79 1.18 -17.40
CA GLN A 3 9.07 0.77 -16.88
C GLN A 3 8.97 0.58 -15.37
N LEU A 4 9.73 -0.37 -14.83
CA LEU A 4 9.78 -0.63 -13.40
C LEU A 4 11.22 -0.87 -12.99
N TYR A 5 11.60 -0.32 -11.84
CA TYR A 5 12.89 -0.64 -11.26
C TYR A 5 12.86 -2.06 -10.69
N ASN A 6 13.67 -2.94 -11.26
CA ASN A 6 13.77 -4.33 -10.83
C ASN A 6 14.93 -4.45 -9.84
N THR A 7 14.65 -4.76 -8.57
CA THR A 7 15.68 -4.90 -7.53
C THR A 7 16.75 -5.91 -7.94
N LEU A 8 16.36 -7.01 -8.61
CA LEU A 8 17.28 -8.06 -9.04
C LEU A 8 18.37 -7.56 -10.01
N THR A 9 18.03 -6.63 -10.91
CA THR A 9 18.96 -6.12 -11.93
C THR A 9 19.45 -4.71 -11.65
N LYS A 10 18.88 -4.05 -10.64
CA LYS A 10 19.22 -2.69 -10.18
C LYS A 10 19.05 -1.62 -11.27
N GLN A 11 18.13 -1.84 -12.20
CA GLN A 11 17.83 -0.91 -13.29
C GLN A 11 16.34 -0.87 -13.59
N LYS A 12 15.92 0.17 -14.32
CA LYS A 12 14.56 0.24 -14.87
C LYS A 12 14.47 -0.65 -16.10
N GLU A 13 13.46 -1.50 -16.13
CA GLU A 13 13.20 -2.45 -17.21
C GLU A 13 11.81 -2.21 -17.77
N GLU A 14 11.64 -2.42 -19.07
CA GLU A 14 10.31 -2.45 -19.69
C GLU A 14 9.49 -3.61 -19.08
N PHE A 15 8.30 -3.31 -18.60
CA PHE A 15 7.37 -4.31 -18.09
C PHE A 15 6.75 -5.13 -19.22
N LYS A 16 6.93 -6.45 -19.16
CA LYS A 16 6.34 -7.42 -20.09
C LYS A 16 5.66 -8.51 -19.28
N PRO A 17 4.33 -8.59 -19.26
CA PRO A 17 3.65 -9.68 -18.57
C PRO A 17 3.88 -11.01 -19.32
N GLN A 18 3.86 -12.11 -18.57
CA GLN A 18 3.91 -13.46 -19.13
C GLN A 18 2.72 -13.74 -20.05
N VAL A 19 1.54 -13.21 -19.71
CA VAL A 19 0.32 -13.31 -20.50
C VAL A 19 -0.15 -11.90 -20.86
N PRO A 20 -0.29 -11.53 -22.15
CA PRO A 20 -0.75 -10.21 -22.54
C PRO A 20 -2.04 -9.79 -21.83
N GLY A 21 -2.01 -8.63 -21.18
CA GLY A 21 -3.16 -8.06 -20.46
C GLY A 21 -3.42 -8.62 -19.05
N GLN A 22 -2.66 -9.61 -18.58
CA GLN A 22 -2.80 -10.19 -17.24
C GLN A 22 -1.50 -10.04 -16.43
N ILE A 23 -1.62 -9.85 -15.13
CA ILE A 23 -0.48 -9.72 -14.22
C ILE A 23 -0.68 -10.62 -13.00
N LEU A 24 0.28 -11.51 -12.76
CA LEU A 24 0.40 -12.32 -11.56
C LEU A 24 1.33 -11.62 -10.57
N MET A 25 0.75 -11.05 -9.51
CA MET A 25 1.47 -10.24 -8.53
C MET A 25 1.35 -10.85 -7.13
N TYR A 26 2.48 -11.16 -6.51
CA TYR A 26 2.55 -11.58 -5.10
C TYR A 26 3.18 -10.46 -4.26
N VAL A 27 2.57 -10.15 -3.13
CA VAL A 27 3.10 -9.17 -2.16
C VAL A 27 3.07 -9.78 -0.77
N CYS A 28 4.24 -9.93 -0.13
CA CYS A 28 4.33 -10.47 1.22
C CYS A 28 3.48 -9.65 2.20
N GLY A 29 2.53 -10.33 2.86
CA GLY A 29 1.59 -9.69 3.78
C GLY A 29 2.07 -9.70 5.24
N PRO A 30 1.23 -9.28 6.19
CA PRO A 30 1.63 -9.09 7.58
C PRO A 30 1.62 -10.39 8.39
N THR A 31 2.43 -10.41 9.45
CA THR A 31 2.25 -11.33 10.58
C THR A 31 1.11 -10.83 11.46
N VAL A 32 0.05 -11.63 11.62
CA VAL A 32 -1.22 -11.21 12.26
C VAL A 32 -1.23 -11.46 13.77
N TYR A 33 -0.33 -10.78 14.49
CA TYR A 33 -0.22 -10.86 15.96
C TYR A 33 -0.55 -9.55 16.69
N ASN A 34 -0.75 -8.46 15.95
CA ASN A 34 -1.05 -7.13 16.47
C ASN A 34 -1.65 -6.24 15.35
N TYR A 35 -2.15 -5.05 15.70
CA TYR A 35 -2.51 -4.01 14.74
C TYR A 35 -1.32 -3.61 13.85
N ILE A 36 -1.61 -3.27 12.60
CA ILE A 36 -0.59 -2.78 11.69
C ILE A 36 -0.14 -1.37 12.06
N HIS A 37 1.15 -1.12 11.90
CA HIS A 37 1.70 0.23 12.03
C HIS A 37 1.81 0.91 10.67
N ILE A 38 2.06 2.22 10.67
CA ILE A 38 2.15 3.00 9.43
C ILE A 38 3.26 2.50 8.47
N GLY A 39 4.31 1.87 9.01
CA GLY A 39 5.31 1.15 8.20
C GLY A 39 4.72 -0.03 7.38
N ASN A 40 3.80 -0.81 7.94
CA ASN A 40 3.12 -1.87 7.19
C ASN A 40 2.11 -1.26 6.20
N ALA A 41 1.41 -0.19 6.60
CA ALA A 41 0.48 0.54 5.75
C ALA A 41 1.17 1.11 4.49
N ARG A 42 2.43 1.56 4.61
CA ARG A 42 3.23 2.04 3.48
C ARG A 42 3.35 0.99 2.37
N SER A 43 3.66 -0.26 2.71
CA SER A 43 3.71 -1.36 1.73
C SER A 43 2.34 -1.59 1.09
N ALA A 44 1.28 -1.70 1.91
CA ALA A 44 -0.08 -1.92 1.42
C ALA A 44 -0.56 -0.82 0.46
N ILE A 45 -0.32 0.46 0.80
CA ILE A 45 -0.71 1.61 -0.02
C ILE A 45 0.15 1.71 -1.30
N ALA A 46 1.47 1.46 -1.20
CA ALA A 46 2.36 1.49 -2.34
C ALA A 46 1.93 0.48 -3.41
N PHE A 47 1.74 -0.77 -3.01
CA PHE A 47 1.41 -1.83 -3.97
C PHE A 47 -0.05 -1.84 -4.41
N ASP A 48 -0.96 -1.26 -3.62
CA ASP A 48 -2.30 -0.91 -4.09
C ASP A 48 -2.27 0.23 -5.13
N THR A 49 -1.42 1.25 -4.97
CA THR A 49 -1.23 2.31 -5.97
C THR A 49 -0.66 1.75 -7.28
N VAL A 50 0.35 0.87 -7.18
CA VAL A 50 0.91 0.13 -8.32
C VAL A 50 -0.18 -0.70 -9.03
N ARG A 51 -0.94 -1.49 -8.27
CA ARG A 51 -2.05 -2.29 -8.80
C ARG A 51 -3.10 -1.42 -9.50
N ARG A 52 -3.54 -0.33 -8.85
CA ARG A 52 -4.54 0.59 -9.41
C ARG A 52 -4.02 1.26 -10.69
N TYR A 53 -2.73 1.56 -10.79
CA TYR A 53 -2.16 2.10 -12.03
C TYR A 53 -2.15 1.06 -13.16
N PHE A 54 -1.79 -0.20 -12.87
CA PHE A 54 -1.92 -1.27 -13.86
C PHE A 54 -3.36 -1.45 -14.34
N GLU A 55 -4.33 -1.44 -13.43
CA GLU A 55 -5.77 -1.50 -13.77
C GLU A 55 -6.20 -0.28 -14.60
N TYR A 56 -5.72 0.93 -14.26
CA TYR A 56 -5.93 2.15 -15.06
C TYR A 56 -5.37 2.00 -16.49
N ARG A 57 -4.26 1.29 -16.65
CA ARG A 57 -3.63 0.96 -17.93
C ARG A 57 -4.29 -0.21 -18.67
N GLY A 58 -5.35 -0.79 -18.11
CA GLY A 58 -6.17 -1.84 -18.74
C GLY A 58 -5.73 -3.27 -18.43
N TYR A 59 -4.81 -3.48 -17.49
CA TYR A 59 -4.40 -4.83 -17.07
C TYR A 59 -5.39 -5.44 -16.08
N GLN A 60 -5.55 -6.76 -16.16
CA GLN A 60 -6.18 -7.56 -15.11
C GLN A 60 -5.11 -8.06 -14.14
N VAL A 61 -5.16 -7.59 -12.88
CA VAL A 61 -4.16 -7.94 -11.88
C VAL A 61 -4.71 -9.00 -10.91
N LYS A 62 -4.10 -10.19 -10.91
CA LYS A 62 -4.29 -11.20 -9.87
C LYS A 62 -3.30 -10.91 -8.74
N TYR A 63 -3.77 -10.18 -7.74
CA TYR A 63 -2.97 -9.71 -6.60
C TYR A 63 -3.15 -10.65 -5.41
N VAL A 64 -2.10 -11.35 -5.01
CA VAL A 64 -2.12 -12.27 -3.86
C VAL A 64 -1.22 -11.71 -2.76
N SER A 65 -1.73 -11.71 -1.53
CA SER A 65 -0.94 -11.29 -0.36
C SER A 65 -1.31 -12.12 0.85
N ASN A 66 -0.37 -12.89 1.39
CA ASN A 66 -0.65 -13.85 2.44
C ASN A 66 -0.94 -13.20 3.80
N PHE A 67 -1.48 -13.99 4.73
CA PHE A 67 -1.34 -13.73 6.15
C PHE A 67 -0.39 -14.76 6.75
N THR A 68 0.69 -14.30 7.38
CA THR A 68 1.51 -15.16 8.24
C THR A 68 0.79 -15.30 9.57
N ASP A 69 0.11 -16.42 9.73
CA ASP A 69 -0.67 -16.78 10.93
C ASP A 69 -0.02 -17.91 11.75
N VAL A 70 1.23 -18.25 11.44
CA VAL A 70 2.10 -19.15 12.22
C VAL A 70 3.46 -18.48 12.40
N ASP A 71 3.76 -17.99 13.60
CA ASP A 71 5.05 -17.33 13.91
C ASP A 71 5.28 -17.27 15.43
N ASP A 72 6.53 -17.18 15.85
CA ASP A 72 6.91 -17.05 17.26
C ASP A 72 6.24 -15.85 17.94
N LYS A 73 6.02 -14.74 17.21
CA LYS A 73 5.33 -13.55 17.73
C LYS A 73 3.85 -13.79 18.01
N ILE A 74 3.20 -14.66 17.24
CA ILE A 74 1.78 -15.01 17.43
C ILE A 74 1.64 -15.90 18.66
N ILE A 75 2.53 -16.89 18.83
CA ILE A 75 2.56 -17.75 20.02
C ILE A 75 2.72 -16.89 21.27
N LYS A 76 3.66 -15.93 21.24
CA LYS A 76 3.84 -14.98 22.34
C LYS A 76 2.59 -14.13 22.60
N ALA A 77 1.97 -13.57 21.55
CA ALA A 77 0.75 -12.77 21.69
C ALA A 77 -0.43 -13.58 22.24
N SER A 78 -0.56 -14.84 21.82
CA SER A 78 -1.56 -15.80 22.33
C SER A 78 -1.42 -16.01 23.84
N GLN A 79 -0.20 -16.20 24.33
CA GLN A 79 0.09 -16.32 25.76
C GLN A 79 -0.20 -15.02 26.52
N GLU A 80 0.21 -13.86 25.98
CA GLU A 80 0.00 -12.55 26.61
C GLU A 80 -1.48 -12.16 26.68
N MET A 81 -2.28 -12.52 25.67
CA MET A 81 -3.71 -12.20 25.61
C MET A 81 -4.61 -13.26 26.24
N ASN A 82 -4.05 -14.42 26.63
CA ASN A 82 -4.79 -15.59 27.09
C ASN A 82 -5.88 -16.01 26.08
N LEU A 83 -5.51 -16.04 24.80
CA LEU A 83 -6.34 -16.46 23.67
C LEU A 83 -5.63 -17.58 22.90
N SER A 84 -6.38 -18.43 22.19
CA SER A 84 -5.78 -19.36 21.22
C SER A 84 -5.09 -18.62 20.07
N VAL A 85 -4.17 -19.29 19.38
CA VAL A 85 -3.49 -18.74 18.18
C VAL A 85 -4.52 -18.39 17.11
N GLU A 86 -5.55 -19.22 16.94
CA GLU A 86 -6.65 -19.02 16.01
C GLU A 86 -7.46 -17.77 16.35
N GLU A 87 -7.77 -17.53 17.62
CA GLU A 87 -8.48 -16.33 18.08
C GLU A 87 -7.64 -15.06 17.89
N VAL A 88 -6.34 -15.09 18.22
CA VAL A 88 -5.43 -13.96 18.00
C VAL A 88 -5.35 -13.61 16.52
N THR A 89 -5.11 -14.60 15.67
CA THR A 89 -4.95 -14.40 14.22
C THR A 89 -6.25 -13.93 13.58
N ALA A 90 -7.40 -14.51 13.95
CA ALA A 90 -8.70 -14.05 13.47
C ALA A 90 -8.98 -12.59 13.85
N LYS A 91 -8.68 -12.21 15.11
CA LYS A 91 -8.83 -10.83 15.60
C LYS A 91 -7.99 -9.85 14.78
N PHE A 92 -6.70 -10.15 14.55
CA PHE A 92 -5.82 -9.22 13.84
C PHE A 92 -5.95 -9.26 12.33
N ILE A 93 -6.47 -10.34 11.74
CA ILE A 93 -6.93 -10.35 10.34
C ILE A 93 -8.13 -9.41 10.17
N ALA A 94 -9.12 -9.45 11.07
CA ALA A 94 -10.25 -8.53 11.05
C ALA A 94 -9.79 -7.08 11.18
N ALA A 95 -8.93 -6.79 12.16
CA ALA A 95 -8.35 -5.46 12.35
C ALA A 95 -7.54 -4.98 11.14
N PHE A 96 -6.77 -5.87 10.48
CA PHE A 96 -6.05 -5.53 9.26
C PHE A 96 -7.01 -5.07 8.15
N TYR A 97 -8.14 -5.76 7.97
CA TYR A 97 -9.14 -5.36 6.98
C TYR A 97 -9.80 -4.03 7.34
N GLU A 98 -10.12 -3.79 8.61
CA GLU A 98 -10.66 -2.50 9.07
C GLU A 98 -9.68 -1.35 8.79
N ASP A 99 -8.43 -1.50 9.21
CA ASP A 99 -7.38 -0.49 9.06
C ASP A 99 -7.09 -0.21 7.57
N THR A 100 -6.99 -1.24 6.74
CA THR A 100 -6.70 -1.08 5.30
C THR A 100 -7.91 -0.57 4.50
N ALA A 101 -9.14 -0.95 4.89
CA ALA A 101 -10.35 -0.41 4.28
C ALA A 101 -10.51 1.09 4.59
N ALA A 102 -10.20 1.52 5.82
CA ALA A 102 -10.19 2.95 6.17
C ALA A 102 -9.25 3.75 5.26
N LEU A 103 -8.08 3.17 4.90
CA LEU A 103 -7.10 3.77 4.00
C LEU A 103 -7.41 3.58 2.50
N ASN A 104 -8.62 3.10 2.14
CA ASN A 104 -9.04 2.79 0.78
C ASN A 104 -8.06 1.88 0.00
N VAL A 105 -7.47 0.89 0.68
CA VAL A 105 -6.68 -0.16 0.03
C VAL A 105 -7.64 -1.23 -0.48
N LYS A 106 -7.52 -1.62 -1.76
CA LYS A 106 -8.34 -2.69 -2.32
C LYS A 106 -8.00 -4.02 -1.66
N LYS A 107 -9.03 -4.83 -1.39
CA LYS A 107 -8.82 -6.22 -0.97
C LYS A 107 -8.02 -6.97 -2.04
N ALA A 108 -7.07 -7.79 -1.61
CA ALA A 108 -6.33 -8.69 -2.49
C ALA A 108 -7.31 -9.64 -3.22
N SER A 109 -6.91 -10.13 -4.39
CA SER A 109 -7.65 -11.19 -5.10
C SER A 109 -7.73 -12.46 -4.25
N LEU A 110 -6.70 -12.72 -3.43
CA LEU A 110 -6.65 -13.80 -2.45
C LEU A 110 -5.71 -13.43 -1.29
N ASN A 111 -6.10 -13.78 -0.07
CA ASN A 111 -5.26 -13.71 1.12
C ASN A 111 -5.06 -15.11 1.73
N PRO A 112 -4.14 -15.92 1.20
CA PRO A 112 -3.93 -17.28 1.71
C PRO A 112 -3.29 -17.25 3.11
N ARG A 113 -3.66 -18.22 3.95
CA ARG A 113 -3.14 -18.39 5.31
C ARG A 113 -2.15 -19.56 5.38
N VAL A 114 -1.16 -19.47 6.25
CA VAL A 114 -0.15 -20.52 6.42
C VAL A 114 -0.77 -21.80 6.97
N MET A 115 -1.64 -21.68 7.97
CA MET A 115 -2.34 -22.83 8.57
C MET A 115 -3.14 -23.65 7.54
N GLU A 116 -3.65 -23.00 6.50
CA GLU A 116 -4.46 -23.61 5.43
C GLU A 116 -3.60 -24.28 4.33
N ASN A 117 -2.28 -24.11 4.38
CA ASN A 117 -1.34 -24.57 3.35
C ASN A 117 -0.26 -25.53 3.90
N MET A 118 -0.46 -26.08 5.11
CA MET A 118 0.54 -26.89 5.79
C MET A 118 0.96 -28.15 5.01
N ALA A 119 0.01 -28.84 4.37
CA ALA A 119 0.31 -30.03 3.59
C ALA A 119 1.23 -29.71 2.38
N ASP A 120 0.94 -28.60 1.68
CA ASP A 120 1.77 -28.13 0.57
C ASP A 120 3.17 -27.73 1.05
N ILE A 121 3.26 -27.07 2.21
CA ILE A 121 4.55 -26.70 2.81
C ILE A 121 5.39 -27.94 3.13
N ILE A 122 4.80 -28.95 3.79
CA ILE A 122 5.50 -30.19 4.12
C ILE A 122 5.99 -30.90 2.85
N ASN A 123 5.16 -30.97 1.81
CA ASN A 123 5.56 -31.58 0.54
C ASN A 123 6.69 -30.81 -0.14
N PHE A 124 6.64 -29.47 -0.15
CA PHE A 124 7.67 -28.63 -0.72
C PHE A 124 9.02 -28.82 -0.01
N VAL A 125 9.01 -28.88 1.32
CA VAL A 125 10.22 -29.15 2.10
C VAL A 125 10.76 -30.56 1.83
N ALA A 126 9.90 -31.57 1.71
CA ALA A 126 10.30 -32.92 1.35
C ALA A 126 10.98 -32.97 -0.04
N ASP A 127 10.45 -32.23 -1.01
CA ASP A 127 11.05 -32.13 -2.36
C ASP A 127 12.43 -31.46 -2.33
N LEU A 128 12.60 -30.41 -1.51
CA LEU A 128 13.91 -29.78 -1.31
C LEU A 128 14.92 -30.73 -0.67
N ILE A 129 14.50 -31.57 0.28
CA ILE A 129 15.36 -32.62 0.86
C ILE A 129 15.72 -33.65 -0.21
N ALA A 130 14.76 -34.13 -1.01
CA ALA A 130 15.01 -35.11 -2.06
C ALA A 130 15.98 -34.59 -3.13
N LYS A 131 15.92 -33.30 -3.46
CA LYS A 131 16.87 -32.60 -4.36
C LYS A 131 18.20 -32.25 -3.66
N GLY A 132 18.31 -32.54 -2.36
CA GLY A 132 19.47 -32.30 -1.51
C GLY A 132 19.73 -30.83 -1.19
N TYR A 133 18.76 -29.94 -1.41
CA TYR A 133 18.82 -28.53 -1.02
C TYR A 133 18.45 -28.31 0.44
N ALA A 134 17.91 -29.32 1.12
CA ALA A 134 17.60 -29.27 2.54
C ALA A 134 18.07 -30.53 3.28
N TYR A 135 18.14 -30.44 4.60
CA TYR A 135 18.46 -31.56 5.47
C TYR A 135 17.75 -31.47 6.80
N GLU A 136 17.43 -32.64 7.36
CA GLU A 136 16.86 -32.77 8.70
C GLU A 136 17.98 -32.95 9.72
N VAL A 137 17.77 -32.34 10.89
CA VAL A 137 18.62 -32.48 12.07
C VAL A 137 17.78 -32.28 13.32
N GLN A 138 17.61 -33.34 14.11
CA GLN A 138 16.91 -33.30 15.40
C GLN A 138 15.47 -32.73 15.33
N GLY A 139 14.76 -33.05 14.24
CA GLY A 139 13.39 -32.60 13.96
C GLY A 139 13.28 -31.23 13.28
N ASP A 140 14.36 -30.45 13.23
CA ASP A 140 14.44 -29.24 12.41
C ASP A 140 14.82 -29.61 10.98
N VAL A 141 14.37 -28.82 10.00
CA VAL A 141 14.84 -28.92 8.62
C VAL A 141 15.40 -27.58 8.17
N TYR A 142 16.65 -27.60 7.69
CA TYR A 142 17.35 -26.41 7.20
C TYR A 142 17.58 -26.49 5.69
N TYR A 143 17.60 -25.32 5.04
CA TYR A 143 17.99 -25.15 3.64
C TYR A 143 19.50 -24.88 3.55
N ARG A 144 20.18 -25.54 2.61
CA ARG A 144 21.60 -25.35 2.28
C ARG A 144 21.79 -24.12 1.40
N ALA A 145 22.03 -22.96 2.00
CA ALA A 145 22.12 -21.69 1.27
C ALA A 145 23.20 -21.74 0.17
N ARG A 146 24.40 -22.26 0.50
CA ARG A 146 25.53 -22.35 -0.44
C ARG A 146 25.30 -23.28 -1.63
N LYS A 147 24.36 -24.22 -1.54
CA LYS A 147 24.03 -25.09 -2.68
C LYS A 147 23.33 -24.31 -3.79
N PHE A 148 22.68 -23.20 -3.46
CA PHE A 148 22.08 -22.31 -4.43
C PHE A 148 23.13 -21.33 -4.98
N LYS A 149 23.56 -21.56 -6.22
CA LYS A 149 24.73 -20.86 -6.83
C LYS A 149 24.62 -19.34 -6.86
N HIS A 150 23.41 -18.81 -6.88
CA HIS A 150 23.15 -17.37 -7.01
C HIS A 150 22.59 -16.74 -5.73
N TYR A 151 22.80 -17.39 -4.57
CA TYR A 151 22.33 -16.86 -3.29
C TYR A 151 23.00 -15.52 -2.97
N GLY A 152 22.20 -14.50 -2.66
CA GLY A 152 22.64 -13.12 -2.41
C GLY A 152 22.51 -12.18 -3.61
N GLN A 153 22.03 -12.67 -4.77
CA GLN A 153 21.92 -11.86 -5.99
C GLN A 153 20.88 -10.74 -5.87
N LEU A 154 19.76 -10.96 -5.17
CA LEU A 154 18.69 -9.97 -5.07
C LEU A 154 19.14 -8.79 -4.21
N SER A 155 19.69 -9.10 -3.04
CA SER A 155 20.22 -8.12 -2.10
C SER A 155 21.56 -7.51 -2.56
N GLY A 156 22.26 -8.19 -3.47
CA GLY A 156 23.61 -7.83 -3.90
C GLY A 156 24.66 -7.99 -2.81
N GLN A 157 24.41 -8.83 -1.80
CA GLN A 157 25.36 -9.14 -0.75
C GLN A 157 26.17 -10.38 -1.14
N SER A 158 27.50 -10.32 -0.98
CA SER A 158 28.34 -11.50 -1.15
C SER A 158 28.12 -12.48 0.00
N ILE A 159 28.16 -13.78 -0.31
CA ILE A 159 28.02 -14.89 0.66
C ILE A 159 28.97 -14.70 1.88
N ASP A 160 30.21 -14.26 1.65
CA ASP A 160 31.20 -14.06 2.72
C ASP A 160 30.81 -12.95 3.71
N ALA A 161 30.15 -11.89 3.23
CA ALA A 161 29.66 -10.79 4.09
C ALA A 161 28.43 -11.24 4.90
N LEU A 162 27.60 -12.08 4.32
CA LEU A 162 26.44 -12.66 4.99
C LEU A 162 26.86 -13.60 6.13
N GLU A 163 27.93 -14.38 5.92
CA GLU A 163 28.41 -15.37 6.89
C GLU A 163 28.88 -14.70 8.18
N GLN A 164 29.64 -13.60 8.07
CA GLN A 164 30.05 -12.79 9.21
C GLN A 164 28.84 -12.29 10.02
N GLY A 165 27.83 -11.72 9.36
CA GLY A 165 26.64 -11.20 10.03
C GLY A 165 25.71 -12.27 10.61
N ALA A 166 25.62 -13.45 9.99
CA ALA A 166 24.79 -14.57 10.48
C ALA A 166 25.37 -15.19 11.76
N SER A 167 26.69 -15.26 11.87
CA SER A 167 27.40 -15.81 13.03
C SER A 167 27.24 -14.98 14.31
N GLU A 168 26.94 -13.68 14.20
CA GLU A 168 26.77 -12.78 15.36
C GLU A 168 25.36 -12.81 15.98
N ARG A 169 24.35 -13.33 15.25
CA ARG A 169 22.92 -13.17 15.61
C ARG A 169 22.25 -14.43 16.16
N LEU A 170 22.86 -15.60 16.02
CA LEU A 170 22.26 -16.88 16.38
C LEU A 170 22.74 -17.35 17.75
N SER A 171 21.87 -18.09 18.46
CA SER A 171 22.28 -18.78 19.68
C SER A 171 23.32 -19.86 19.36
N VAL A 172 24.18 -20.18 20.32
CA VAL A 172 25.19 -21.26 20.16
C VAL A 172 24.54 -22.60 19.81
N GLU A 173 23.35 -22.87 20.37
CA GLU A 173 22.58 -24.09 20.08
C GLU A 173 22.03 -24.12 18.65
N ASP A 174 21.52 -22.99 18.14
CA ASP A 174 21.05 -22.90 16.75
C ASP A 174 22.18 -23.02 15.74
N GLN A 175 23.37 -22.51 16.07
CA GLN A 175 24.56 -22.65 15.22
C GLN A 175 25.06 -24.10 15.17
N ALA A 176 25.03 -24.81 16.30
CA ALA A 176 25.53 -26.18 16.39
C ALA A 176 24.73 -27.19 15.55
N LYS A 177 23.49 -26.87 15.19
CA LYS A 177 22.64 -27.71 14.32
C LYS A 177 22.89 -27.51 12.83
N LYS A 178 23.49 -26.38 12.44
CA LYS A 178 23.62 -26.04 11.02
C LYS A 178 24.90 -26.62 10.42
N GLU A 179 24.82 -27.09 9.17
CA GLU A 179 26.00 -27.44 8.37
C GLU A 179 26.78 -26.17 7.99
N ASP A 180 26.07 -25.05 7.78
CA ASP A 180 26.62 -23.73 7.48
C ASP A 180 25.89 -22.59 8.22
N PRO A 181 26.57 -21.54 8.72
CA PRO A 181 25.92 -20.42 9.40
C PRO A 181 24.79 -19.73 8.60
N LEU A 182 24.87 -19.76 7.26
CA LEU A 182 23.89 -19.17 6.35
C LEU A 182 22.63 -20.02 6.18
N ASP A 183 22.67 -21.28 6.57
CA ASP A 183 21.53 -22.18 6.41
C ASP A 183 20.35 -21.68 7.24
N PHE A 184 19.15 -21.72 6.67
CA PHE A 184 17.96 -21.16 7.30
C PHE A 184 16.87 -22.23 7.45
N ALA A 185 16.07 -22.11 8.51
CA ALA A 185 15.05 -23.10 8.82
C ALA A 185 13.92 -23.05 7.78
N LEU A 186 13.58 -24.23 7.25
CA LEU A 186 12.37 -24.50 6.48
C LEU A 186 11.26 -25.07 7.38
N TRP A 187 11.66 -25.87 8.38
CA TRP A 187 10.79 -26.46 9.38
C TRP A 187 11.48 -26.39 10.73
N LYS A 188 10.75 -26.06 11.78
CA LYS A 188 11.24 -26.04 13.17
C LYS A 188 10.46 -27.04 14.00
N ALA A 189 11.17 -27.88 14.75
CA ALA A 189 10.60 -28.76 15.75
C ALA A 189 9.85 -27.92 16.80
N ALA A 190 8.66 -28.37 17.17
CA ALA A 190 7.83 -27.64 18.12
C ALA A 190 8.33 -27.81 19.56
N LYS A 191 8.34 -26.71 20.32
CA LYS A 191 8.56 -26.78 21.77
C LYS A 191 7.27 -27.22 22.48
N PRO A 192 7.35 -27.81 23.69
CA PRO A 192 6.17 -28.20 24.44
C PRO A 192 5.18 -27.04 24.62
N GLY A 193 3.93 -27.26 24.22
CA GLY A 193 2.85 -26.27 24.33
C GLY A 193 2.77 -25.26 23.18
N GLU A 194 3.66 -25.31 22.18
CA GLU A 194 3.51 -24.53 20.95
C GLU A 194 2.52 -25.20 19.98
N ILE A 195 1.85 -24.37 19.15
CA ILE A 195 1.07 -24.87 18.02
C ILE A 195 1.99 -25.63 17.05
N SER A 196 1.54 -26.80 16.60
CA SER A 196 2.36 -27.70 15.78
C SER A 196 1.52 -28.61 14.88
N TRP A 197 2.19 -29.14 13.87
CA TRP A 197 1.64 -30.07 12.89
C TRP A 197 2.52 -31.30 12.76
N GLN A 198 1.90 -32.44 12.48
CA GLN A 198 2.62 -33.67 12.19
C GLN A 198 3.31 -33.56 10.82
N SER A 199 4.59 -33.89 10.78
CA SER A 199 5.38 -33.99 9.55
C SER A 199 6.22 -35.28 9.53
N PRO A 200 6.87 -35.62 8.40
CA PRO A 200 7.85 -36.71 8.34
C PRO A 200 9.04 -36.54 9.30
N TRP A 201 9.29 -35.31 9.78
CA TRP A 201 10.40 -34.98 10.68
C TRP A 201 9.94 -34.79 12.13
N GLY A 202 8.70 -35.17 12.45
CA GLY A 202 8.10 -35.00 13.78
C GLY A 202 7.15 -33.80 13.87
N LEU A 203 6.76 -33.46 15.10
CA LEU A 203 5.89 -32.31 15.36
C LEU A 203 6.67 -31.02 15.22
N GLY A 204 6.14 -30.09 14.43
CA GLY A 204 6.80 -28.81 14.20
C GLY A 204 5.92 -27.81 13.48
N ARG A 205 6.56 -26.81 12.90
CA ARG A 205 5.92 -25.68 12.22
C ARG A 205 6.87 -25.11 11.15
N PRO A 206 6.34 -24.43 10.13
CA PRO A 206 7.15 -23.85 9.08
C PRO A 206 8.12 -22.78 9.60
N GLY A 207 9.24 -22.62 8.90
CA GLY A 207 10.06 -21.42 8.99
C GLY A 207 9.43 -20.29 8.18
N TRP A 208 9.64 -19.04 8.60
CA TRP A 208 8.97 -17.86 8.02
C TRP A 208 9.04 -17.75 6.49
N HIS A 209 10.14 -18.18 5.87
CA HIS A 209 10.38 -18.00 4.44
C HIS A 209 9.60 -18.98 3.55
N ILE A 210 9.41 -20.24 3.99
CA ILE A 210 8.86 -21.30 3.14
C ILE A 210 7.40 -21.08 2.78
N GLU A 211 6.70 -20.34 3.64
CA GLU A 211 5.29 -20.00 3.51
C GLU A 211 5.01 -19.29 2.19
N CYS A 212 5.77 -18.22 1.90
CA CYS A 212 5.55 -17.37 0.73
C CYS A 212 5.93 -18.09 -0.56
N SER A 213 7.04 -18.84 -0.59
CA SER A 213 7.41 -19.70 -1.72
C SER A 213 6.29 -20.66 -2.12
N VAL A 214 5.71 -21.34 -1.13
CA VAL A 214 4.65 -22.34 -1.36
C VAL A 214 3.36 -21.66 -1.81
N MET A 215 2.91 -20.62 -1.10
CA MET A 215 1.65 -19.95 -1.44
C MET A 215 1.74 -19.22 -2.79
N ALA A 216 2.83 -18.53 -3.09
CA ALA A 216 3.01 -17.86 -4.37
C ALA A 216 2.97 -18.89 -5.52
N THR A 217 3.75 -19.96 -5.43
CA THR A 217 3.81 -20.99 -6.49
C THR A 217 2.49 -21.74 -6.65
N LYS A 218 1.78 -22.06 -5.56
CA LYS A 218 0.48 -22.73 -5.58
C LYS A 218 -0.62 -21.89 -6.24
N TYR A 219 -0.70 -20.60 -5.89
CA TYR A 219 -1.85 -19.76 -6.30
C TYR A 219 -1.61 -18.94 -7.57
N LEU A 220 -0.36 -18.66 -7.94
CA LEU A 220 0.00 -17.87 -9.12
C LEU A 220 0.75 -18.68 -10.18
N GLY A 221 1.56 -19.66 -9.78
CA GLY A 221 2.34 -20.50 -10.69
C GLY A 221 3.84 -20.43 -10.39
N LYS A 222 4.62 -21.28 -11.07
CA LYS A 222 6.06 -21.47 -10.82
C LYS A 222 6.90 -20.22 -11.11
N THR A 223 6.49 -19.45 -12.12
CA THR A 223 7.04 -18.13 -12.45
C THR A 223 5.93 -17.10 -12.38
N ILE A 224 6.14 -16.02 -11.62
CA ILE A 224 5.20 -14.90 -11.49
C ILE A 224 5.75 -13.65 -12.17
N ASP A 225 4.86 -12.71 -12.51
CA ASP A 225 5.29 -11.44 -13.12
C ASP A 225 6.02 -10.58 -12.10
N ILE A 226 5.36 -10.30 -10.97
CA ILE A 226 5.84 -9.34 -9.97
C ILE A 226 5.82 -9.99 -8.59
N HIS A 227 6.95 -9.93 -7.89
CA HIS A 227 7.04 -10.18 -6.45
C HIS A 227 7.41 -8.87 -5.75
N ALA A 228 6.70 -8.52 -4.67
CA ALA A 228 6.92 -7.25 -4.00
C ALA A 228 6.83 -7.29 -2.47
N GLY A 229 7.41 -6.28 -1.82
CA GLY A 229 7.37 -6.14 -0.37
C GLY A 229 8.15 -4.92 0.15
N GLY A 230 8.33 -4.83 1.46
CA GLY A 230 9.20 -3.82 2.07
C GLY A 230 10.67 -4.07 1.74
N GLN A 231 11.50 -3.02 1.70
CA GLN A 231 12.94 -3.15 1.48
C GLN A 231 13.65 -4.04 2.51
N ASP A 232 13.12 -4.14 3.74
CA ASP A 232 13.60 -5.10 4.75
C ASP A 232 13.36 -6.57 4.39
N LEU A 233 12.47 -6.85 3.44
CA LEU A 233 12.24 -8.20 2.95
C LEU A 233 13.21 -8.60 1.83
N GLU A 234 13.96 -7.66 1.22
CA GLU A 234 15.00 -7.99 0.22
C GLU A 234 15.95 -9.06 0.76
N PHE A 235 16.40 -8.88 2.01
CA PHE A 235 17.20 -9.87 2.72
C PHE A 235 16.81 -9.96 4.21
N PRO A 236 16.65 -11.17 4.77
CA PRO A 236 16.86 -12.47 4.11
C PRO A 236 15.63 -13.02 3.38
N HIS A 237 14.45 -12.40 3.52
CA HIS A 237 13.19 -13.07 3.21
C HIS A 237 13.03 -13.44 1.73
N HIS A 238 13.00 -12.46 0.84
CA HIS A 238 12.84 -12.67 -0.60
C HIS A 238 14.03 -13.42 -1.23
N GLU A 239 15.26 -13.20 -0.74
CA GLU A 239 16.44 -13.98 -1.16
C GLU A 239 16.25 -15.48 -0.87
N ASN A 240 15.70 -15.81 0.31
CA ASN A 240 15.39 -17.19 0.68
C ASN A 240 14.25 -17.76 -0.16
N GLU A 241 13.24 -16.95 -0.49
CA GLU A 241 12.14 -17.39 -1.34
C GLU A 241 12.58 -17.73 -2.77
N ILE A 242 13.48 -16.93 -3.35
CA ILE A 242 14.12 -17.24 -4.63
C ILE A 242 14.83 -18.59 -4.52
N ALA A 243 15.70 -18.74 -3.51
CA ALA A 243 16.49 -19.96 -3.35
C ALA A 243 15.59 -21.21 -3.24
N GLN A 244 14.55 -21.16 -2.41
CA GLN A 244 13.60 -22.24 -2.23
C GLN A 244 12.79 -22.54 -3.51
N SER A 245 12.21 -21.50 -4.11
CA SER A 245 11.31 -21.62 -5.25
C SER A 245 12.04 -22.09 -6.50
N GLU A 246 13.22 -21.57 -6.79
CA GLU A 246 13.98 -21.97 -7.97
C GLU A 246 14.63 -23.35 -7.78
N ALA A 247 15.05 -23.71 -6.56
CA ALA A 247 15.55 -25.05 -6.26
C ALA A 247 14.47 -26.12 -6.35
N GLU A 248 13.24 -25.81 -5.93
CA GLU A 248 12.10 -26.72 -6.09
C GLU A 248 11.69 -26.79 -7.56
N THR A 249 11.35 -25.66 -8.18
CA THR A 249 10.69 -25.67 -9.49
C THR A 249 11.64 -25.89 -10.67
N GLY A 250 12.92 -25.58 -10.51
CA GLY A 250 13.91 -25.49 -11.60
C GLY A 250 13.67 -24.32 -12.56
N GLN A 251 12.82 -23.36 -12.20
CA GLN A 251 12.43 -22.21 -13.01
C GLN A 251 12.71 -20.91 -12.27
N ARG A 252 12.79 -19.79 -13.00
CA ARG A 252 12.87 -18.45 -12.39
C ARG A 252 11.61 -18.19 -11.57
N PHE A 253 11.75 -17.71 -10.34
CA PHE A 253 10.60 -17.51 -9.47
C PHE A 253 9.76 -16.28 -9.86
N ALA A 254 10.39 -15.11 -10.02
CA ALA A 254 9.70 -13.88 -10.41
C ALA A 254 10.49 -13.09 -11.47
N ASN A 255 9.78 -12.47 -12.41
CA ASN A 255 10.40 -11.64 -13.44
C ASN A 255 10.86 -10.28 -12.87
N TYR A 256 10.01 -9.64 -12.06
CA TYR A 256 10.29 -8.32 -11.49
C TYR A 256 10.14 -8.31 -9.97
N TRP A 257 11.13 -7.74 -9.29
CA TRP A 257 11.15 -7.56 -7.84
C TRP A 257 11.02 -6.09 -7.48
N LEU A 258 9.95 -5.71 -6.77
CA LEU A 258 9.67 -4.32 -6.40
C LEU A 258 9.70 -4.18 -4.87
N HIS A 259 10.45 -3.19 -4.37
CA HIS A 259 10.58 -2.97 -2.93
C HIS A 259 10.28 -1.53 -2.52
N ASN A 260 9.37 -1.33 -1.56
CA ASN A 260 9.08 0.00 -1.03
C ASN A 260 10.08 0.42 0.05
N GLY A 261 10.37 1.73 0.10
CA GLY A 261 11.23 2.32 1.13
C GLY A 261 10.58 2.35 2.51
N PHE A 262 11.40 2.59 3.53
CA PHE A 262 10.99 2.63 4.94
C PHE A 262 10.14 3.85 5.30
N VAL A 263 9.41 3.73 6.41
CA VAL A 263 8.85 4.89 7.13
C VAL A 263 9.82 5.26 8.27
N THR A 264 10.22 6.53 8.33
CA THR A 264 11.08 7.08 9.39
C THR A 264 10.27 8.00 10.32
N ILE A 265 10.70 8.15 11.57
CA ILE A 265 10.12 9.02 12.59
C ILE A 265 11.21 9.89 13.22
N GLY A 266 10.83 11.11 13.61
CA GLY A 266 11.71 12.03 14.35
C GLY A 266 12.54 12.94 13.43
N GLU A 267 13.26 13.88 14.05
CA GLU A 267 14.12 14.83 13.32
C GLU A 267 15.35 14.15 12.71
N ASP A 268 15.81 13.06 13.33
CA ASP A 268 16.97 12.26 12.92
C ASP A 268 16.65 11.12 11.93
N ASP A 269 15.43 11.07 11.39
CA ASP A 269 14.98 10.01 10.46
C ASP A 269 15.16 8.57 11.02
N GLU A 270 14.93 8.37 12.32
CA GLU A 270 15.03 7.05 12.91
C GLU A 270 14.01 6.08 12.29
N LYS A 271 14.46 4.86 11.97
CA LYS A 271 13.57 3.81 11.48
C LYS A 271 12.53 3.48 12.55
N MET A 272 11.26 3.43 12.16
CA MET A 272 10.20 2.98 13.06
C MET A 272 10.39 1.51 13.46
N SER A 273 10.34 1.22 14.76
CA SER A 273 10.29 -0.16 15.23
C SER A 273 9.59 -0.29 16.58
N LYS A 274 8.97 -1.46 16.83
CA LYS A 274 8.38 -1.76 18.14
C LYS A 274 9.42 -1.75 19.26
N SER A 275 10.66 -2.17 18.97
CA SER A 275 11.77 -2.17 19.94
C SER A 275 12.18 -0.79 20.41
N LEU A 276 11.98 0.25 19.58
CA LEU A 276 12.27 1.65 19.95
C LEU A 276 11.08 2.35 20.61
N GLY A 277 9.92 1.68 20.74
CA GLY A 277 8.71 2.25 21.35
C GLY A 277 8.11 3.43 20.57
N ASN A 278 8.61 3.74 19.37
CA ASN A 278 8.26 4.93 18.59
C ASN A 278 7.23 4.67 17.48
N PHE A 279 6.55 3.52 17.48
CA PHE A 279 5.64 3.14 16.38
C PHE A 279 4.21 3.63 16.58
N VAL A 280 3.57 4.07 15.49
CA VAL A 280 2.17 4.52 15.46
C VAL A 280 1.34 3.48 14.70
N THR A 281 0.24 3.01 15.30
CA THR A 281 -0.69 2.08 14.66
C THR A 281 -1.59 2.83 13.67
N VAL A 282 -2.00 2.16 12.59
CA VAL A 282 -3.04 2.72 11.71
C VAL A 282 -4.33 2.89 12.49
N HIS A 283 -4.69 1.86 13.26
CA HIS A 283 -5.88 1.81 14.09
C HIS A 283 -6.07 3.05 14.99
N ASP A 284 -5.00 3.60 15.56
CA ASP A 284 -5.09 4.80 16.41
C ASP A 284 -4.94 6.10 15.62
N LEU A 285 -4.22 6.07 14.49
CA LEU A 285 -4.02 7.24 13.65
C LEU A 285 -5.31 7.66 12.93
N VAL A 286 -6.08 6.70 12.41
CA VAL A 286 -7.35 6.96 11.70
C VAL A 286 -8.44 7.56 12.59
N LYS A 287 -8.28 7.48 13.92
CA LYS A 287 -9.17 8.13 14.90
C LYS A 287 -8.90 9.63 15.04
N GLN A 288 -7.72 10.09 14.63
CA GLN A 288 -7.22 11.45 14.84
C GLN A 288 -7.02 12.21 13.53
N VAL A 289 -6.76 11.49 12.44
CA VAL A 289 -6.46 12.05 11.12
C VAL A 289 -7.39 11.40 10.11
N ASP A 290 -7.95 12.22 9.21
CA ASP A 290 -8.74 11.72 8.08
C ASP A 290 -7.94 10.63 7.32
N PRO A 291 -8.48 9.40 7.19
CA PRO A 291 -7.80 8.33 6.47
C PRO A 291 -7.40 8.68 5.03
N GLN A 292 -8.15 9.54 4.33
CA GLN A 292 -7.77 9.99 2.98
C GLN A 292 -6.51 10.85 2.99
N VAL A 293 -6.24 11.61 4.06
CA VAL A 293 -4.99 12.37 4.22
C VAL A 293 -3.81 11.42 4.38
N ILE A 294 -3.95 10.38 5.21
CA ILE A 294 -2.92 9.35 5.40
C ILE A 294 -2.66 8.63 4.07
N ARG A 295 -3.74 8.27 3.37
CA ARG A 295 -3.67 7.64 2.04
C ARG A 295 -2.96 8.54 1.04
N PHE A 296 -3.34 9.80 0.94
CA PHE A 296 -2.75 10.78 0.03
C PHE A 296 -1.26 10.97 0.29
N PHE A 297 -0.89 11.21 1.55
CA PHE A 297 0.49 11.38 1.99
C PHE A 297 1.39 10.23 1.51
N MET A 298 0.95 8.99 1.73
CA MET A 298 1.72 7.82 1.33
C MET A 298 1.67 7.58 -0.18
N ALA A 299 0.49 7.63 -0.82
CA ALA A 299 0.34 7.28 -2.23
C ALA A 299 1.04 8.25 -3.19
N THR A 300 1.24 9.51 -2.78
CA THR A 300 1.87 10.56 -3.60
C THR A 300 3.40 10.64 -3.44
N THR A 301 3.99 9.79 -2.60
CA THR A 301 5.44 9.70 -2.41
C THR A 301 6.00 8.48 -3.16
N GLN A 302 7.02 8.66 -4.00
CA GLN A 302 7.65 7.58 -4.77
C GLN A 302 7.94 6.37 -3.87
N TYR A 303 7.39 5.20 -4.22
CA TYR A 303 7.28 4.04 -3.34
C TYR A 303 8.63 3.55 -2.82
N ARG A 304 9.69 3.61 -3.65
CA ARG A 304 11.05 3.20 -3.29
C ARG A 304 11.77 4.15 -2.34
N ARG A 305 11.30 5.39 -2.20
CA ARG A 305 11.94 6.36 -1.32
C ARG A 305 11.45 6.18 0.13
N PRO A 306 12.34 6.39 1.12
CA PRO A 306 11.92 6.55 2.50
C PRO A 306 10.90 7.68 2.62
N ILE A 307 9.95 7.53 3.54
CA ILE A 307 8.94 8.53 3.83
C ILE A 307 9.01 8.92 5.31
N ARG A 308 9.22 10.21 5.58
CA ARG A 308 9.30 10.73 6.94
C ARG A 308 7.90 10.99 7.48
N TYR A 309 7.52 10.29 8.53
CA TYR A 309 6.29 10.56 9.26
C TYR A 309 6.51 11.70 10.26
N SER A 310 5.75 12.79 10.08
CA SER A 310 5.71 13.92 11.00
C SER A 310 4.34 14.59 10.94
N GLN A 311 3.96 15.29 12.02
CA GLN A 311 2.71 16.06 12.02
C GLN A 311 2.72 17.13 10.92
N ALA A 312 3.87 17.78 10.68
CA ALA A 312 4.02 18.78 9.63
C ALA A 312 3.73 18.20 8.24
N ASN A 313 4.25 17.00 7.93
CA ASN A 313 4.04 16.35 6.64
C ASN A 313 2.57 15.91 6.47
N LEU A 314 1.91 15.48 7.54
CA LEU A 314 0.47 15.18 7.51
C LEU A 314 -0.38 16.43 7.27
N THR A 315 -0.05 17.54 7.94
CA THR A 315 -0.73 18.83 7.72
C THR A 315 -0.52 19.33 6.29
N GLU A 316 0.69 19.20 5.74
CA GLU A 316 0.95 19.53 4.34
C GLU A 316 0.13 18.66 3.38
N ALA A 317 0.09 17.35 3.62
CA ALA A 317 -0.71 16.42 2.84
C ALA A 317 -2.22 16.78 2.89
N ALA A 318 -2.74 17.14 4.06
CA ALA A 318 -4.12 17.59 4.22
C ALA A 318 -4.41 18.86 3.42
N ASN A 319 -3.53 19.87 3.52
CA ASN A 319 -3.67 21.11 2.76
C ASN A 319 -3.65 20.87 1.25
N ASN A 320 -2.79 19.96 0.79
CA ASN A 320 -2.66 19.64 -0.62
C ASN A 320 -3.87 18.84 -1.14
N LEU A 321 -4.37 17.88 -0.36
CA LEU A 321 -5.61 17.17 -0.68
C LEU A 321 -6.81 18.12 -0.72
N ALA A 322 -6.91 19.05 0.24
CA ALA A 322 -7.96 20.05 0.29
C ALA A 322 -8.00 20.94 -0.96
N LYS A 323 -6.84 21.35 -1.51
CA LYS A 323 -6.79 22.11 -2.78
C LYS A 323 -7.39 21.34 -3.94
N LEU A 324 -7.09 20.05 -4.05
CA LEU A 324 -7.65 19.18 -5.09
C LEU A 324 -9.17 19.04 -4.93
N LYS A 325 -9.63 18.87 -3.68
CA LYS A 325 -11.06 18.82 -3.35
C LYS A 325 -11.78 20.12 -3.67
N THR A 326 -11.20 21.27 -3.33
CA THR A 326 -11.77 22.60 -3.66
C THR A 326 -11.92 22.79 -5.16
N ALA A 327 -10.94 22.38 -5.97
CA ALA A 327 -11.05 22.45 -7.43
C ALA A 327 -12.19 21.58 -7.97
N TYR A 328 -12.32 20.36 -7.45
CA TYR A 328 -13.42 19.45 -7.77
C TYR A 328 -14.79 20.06 -7.40
N ASP A 329 -14.91 20.60 -6.18
CA ASP A 329 -16.16 21.19 -5.68
C ASP A 329 -16.56 22.44 -6.45
N ASN A 330 -15.58 23.30 -6.76
CA ASN A 330 -15.81 24.51 -7.55
C ASN A 330 -16.39 24.18 -8.92
N LEU A 331 -15.83 23.20 -9.62
CA LEU A 331 -16.32 22.80 -10.93
C LEU A 331 -17.66 22.05 -10.81
N THR A 332 -17.83 21.20 -9.80
CA THR A 332 -19.11 20.51 -9.54
C THR A 332 -20.24 21.50 -9.29
N PHE A 333 -20.01 22.56 -8.51
CA PHE A 333 -20.99 23.61 -8.25
C PHE A 333 -21.51 24.26 -9.55
N ARG A 334 -20.63 24.40 -10.55
CA ARG A 334 -20.96 24.99 -11.85
C ARG A 334 -21.89 24.12 -12.72
N LEU A 335 -22.19 22.88 -12.32
CA LEU A 335 -23.24 22.08 -12.98
C LEU A 335 -24.63 22.72 -12.88
N LYS A 336 -24.88 23.54 -11.84
CA LYS A 336 -26.17 24.19 -11.59
C LYS A 336 -26.52 25.27 -12.64
N ASP A 337 -25.52 25.97 -13.15
CA ASP A 337 -25.66 27.04 -14.14
C ASP A 337 -25.07 26.66 -15.51
N ALA A 338 -24.75 25.38 -15.72
CA ALA A 338 -24.19 24.88 -16.97
C ALA A 338 -25.20 24.93 -18.12
N THR A 339 -24.73 25.35 -19.28
CA THR A 339 -25.50 25.29 -20.53
C THR A 339 -25.38 23.91 -21.16
N GLU A 340 -26.46 23.46 -21.80
CA GLU A 340 -26.46 22.24 -22.63
C GLU A 340 -25.78 22.57 -23.98
N ALA A 341 -24.63 21.94 -24.24
CA ALA A 341 -23.88 22.08 -25.49
C ALA A 341 -22.86 20.93 -25.62
N GLU A 342 -22.27 20.77 -26.80
CA GLU A 342 -21.24 19.74 -26.98
C GLU A 342 -19.95 20.06 -26.22
N LEU A 343 -19.21 19.00 -25.86
CA LEU A 343 -17.88 19.09 -25.24
C LEU A 343 -16.94 19.99 -26.03
N GLU A 344 -16.38 21.01 -25.37
CA GLU A 344 -15.42 21.93 -25.97
C GLU A 344 -14.11 21.23 -26.34
N ALA A 345 -13.80 21.20 -27.64
CA ALA A 345 -12.63 20.50 -28.18
C ALA A 345 -11.29 21.02 -27.63
N GLU A 346 -11.16 22.34 -27.48
CA GLU A 346 -9.95 22.98 -26.97
C GLU A 346 -9.66 22.59 -25.52
N VAL A 347 -10.70 22.63 -24.67
CA VAL A 347 -10.61 22.24 -23.25
C VAL A 347 -10.28 20.75 -23.12
N LYS A 348 -10.90 19.91 -23.94
CA LYS A 348 -10.60 18.48 -24.01
C LYS A 348 -9.15 18.24 -24.40
N GLN A 349 -8.65 18.92 -25.43
CA GLN A 349 -7.28 18.75 -25.92
C GLN A 349 -6.25 19.15 -24.85
N GLU A 350 -6.45 20.29 -24.20
CA GLU A 350 -5.57 20.74 -23.12
C GLU A 350 -5.57 19.75 -21.95
N PHE A 351 -6.74 19.31 -21.50
CA PHE A 351 -6.87 18.37 -20.39
C PHE A 351 -6.23 16.99 -20.69
N THR A 352 -6.40 16.51 -21.93
CA THR A 352 -5.74 15.30 -22.42
C THR A 352 -4.21 15.41 -22.34
N GLY A 353 -3.65 16.62 -22.53
CA GLY A 353 -2.23 16.88 -22.37
C GLY A 353 -1.73 16.59 -20.95
N TYR A 354 -2.48 17.00 -19.92
CA TYR A 354 -2.13 16.70 -18.53
C TYR A 354 -2.31 15.21 -18.21
N GLU A 355 -3.32 14.54 -18.77
CA GLU A 355 -3.47 13.07 -18.64
C GLU A 355 -2.27 12.32 -19.22
N GLN A 356 -1.76 12.76 -20.38
CA GLN A 356 -0.56 12.18 -20.98
C GLN A 356 0.69 12.41 -20.12
N GLN A 357 0.82 13.57 -19.46
CA GLN A 357 1.90 13.83 -18.51
C GLN A 357 1.82 12.90 -17.29
N PHE A 358 0.62 12.70 -16.74
CA PHE A 358 0.38 11.74 -15.67
C PHE A 358 0.80 10.33 -16.08
N VAL A 359 0.36 9.87 -17.26
CA VAL A 359 0.73 8.55 -17.80
C VAL A 359 2.24 8.44 -18.01
N ALA A 360 2.88 9.46 -18.56
CA ALA A 360 4.34 9.45 -18.77
C ALA A 360 5.11 9.35 -17.44
N ALA A 361 4.67 10.07 -16.41
CA ALA A 361 5.26 10.00 -15.08
C ALA A 361 5.07 8.63 -14.42
N MET A 362 3.85 8.11 -14.45
CA MET A 362 3.54 6.82 -13.82
C MET A 362 4.10 5.62 -14.61
N ASP A 363 4.28 5.75 -15.93
CA ASP A 363 5.03 4.79 -16.74
C ASP A 363 6.51 4.73 -16.37
N ASP A 364 7.06 5.79 -15.77
CA ASP A 364 8.43 5.83 -15.29
C ASP A 364 8.54 5.29 -13.86
N ASP A 365 8.36 3.99 -13.67
CA ASP A 365 8.46 3.32 -12.37
C ASP A 365 7.54 3.94 -11.31
N PHE A 366 6.28 4.14 -11.70
CA PHE A 366 5.20 4.64 -10.83
C PHE A 366 5.60 5.92 -10.10
N ASN A 367 6.21 6.88 -10.81
CA ASN A 367 6.72 8.11 -10.22
C ASN A 367 5.56 9.00 -9.72
N ALA A 368 5.09 8.69 -8.51
CA ALA A 368 3.93 9.30 -7.88
C ALA A 368 4.10 10.81 -7.66
N GLN A 369 5.32 11.28 -7.43
CA GLN A 369 5.65 12.70 -7.21
C GLN A 369 5.46 13.52 -8.48
N ASN A 370 5.90 13.00 -9.63
CA ASN A 370 5.64 13.63 -10.92
C ASN A 370 4.19 13.41 -11.37
N GLY A 371 3.61 12.25 -11.05
CA GLY A 371 2.21 11.95 -11.34
C GLY A 371 1.27 12.94 -10.66
N ILE A 372 1.44 13.21 -9.36
CA ILE A 372 0.61 14.17 -8.64
C ILE A 372 0.81 15.62 -9.12
N ALA A 373 2.01 15.97 -9.64
CA ALA A 373 2.23 17.27 -10.26
C ALA A 373 1.30 17.51 -11.46
N ALA A 374 1.10 16.50 -12.32
CA ALA A 374 0.14 16.58 -13.42
C ALA A 374 -1.31 16.72 -12.92
N VAL A 375 -1.65 16.08 -11.80
CA VAL A 375 -2.98 16.22 -11.16
C VAL A 375 -3.22 17.65 -10.65
N TYR A 376 -2.20 18.34 -10.14
CA TYR A 376 -2.35 19.74 -9.77
C TYR A 376 -2.61 20.65 -10.98
N GLU A 377 -2.00 20.38 -12.14
CA GLU A 377 -2.31 21.11 -13.38
C GLU A 377 -3.74 20.82 -13.85
N MET A 378 -4.22 19.57 -13.73
CA MET A 378 -5.64 19.25 -13.95
C MET A 378 -6.55 20.04 -13.02
N ALA A 379 -6.25 20.08 -11.72
CA ALA A 379 -7.04 20.82 -10.72
C ALA A 379 -7.05 22.34 -11.01
N LYS A 380 -5.93 22.89 -11.48
CA LYS A 380 -5.86 24.28 -11.94
C LYS A 380 -6.80 24.50 -13.15
N GLN A 381 -6.81 23.59 -14.11
CA GLN A 381 -7.70 23.68 -15.26
C GLN A 381 -9.19 23.58 -14.89
N LEU A 382 -9.52 22.75 -13.89
CA LEU A 382 -10.87 22.69 -13.31
C LEU A 382 -11.29 24.08 -12.79
N ASN A 383 -10.43 24.76 -12.01
CA ASN A 383 -10.72 26.10 -11.50
C ASN A 383 -10.84 27.16 -12.61
N ILE A 384 -9.91 27.17 -13.58
CA ILE A 384 -9.96 28.10 -14.73
C ILE A 384 -11.29 27.96 -15.48
N TYR A 385 -11.72 26.72 -15.74
CA TYR A 385 -12.98 26.48 -16.41
C TYR A 385 -14.18 26.88 -15.53
N ALA A 386 -14.10 26.64 -14.22
CA ALA A 386 -15.12 27.02 -13.26
C ALA A 386 -15.28 28.54 -13.06
N GLU A 387 -14.35 29.37 -13.56
CA GLU A 387 -14.43 30.84 -13.53
C GLU A 387 -14.99 31.44 -14.83
N LYS A 388 -15.16 30.65 -15.90
CA LYS A 388 -15.74 31.15 -17.15
C LYS A 388 -17.17 31.65 -16.94
N GLU A 389 -17.54 32.73 -17.64
CA GLU A 389 -18.90 33.27 -17.63
C GLU A 389 -19.91 32.20 -18.06
N ARG A 390 -19.61 31.48 -19.14
CA ARG A 390 -20.40 30.34 -19.62
C ARG A 390 -19.61 29.05 -19.48
N VAL A 391 -20.27 28.02 -18.96
CA VAL A 391 -19.78 26.66 -18.86
C VAL A 391 -20.74 25.68 -19.51
N VAL A 392 -20.22 24.54 -19.94
CA VAL A 392 -20.92 23.49 -20.67
C VAL A 392 -20.91 22.22 -19.83
N LYS A 393 -22.09 21.63 -19.67
CA LYS A 393 -22.30 20.46 -18.81
C LYS A 393 -21.44 19.26 -19.24
N GLU A 394 -21.39 18.97 -20.53
CA GLU A 394 -20.60 17.90 -21.14
C GLU A 394 -19.10 18.10 -20.89
N THR A 395 -18.62 19.34 -20.94
CA THR A 395 -17.23 19.69 -20.60
C THR A 395 -16.95 19.47 -19.11
N ILE A 396 -17.84 19.93 -18.23
CA ILE A 396 -17.70 19.70 -16.78
C ILE A 396 -17.65 18.20 -16.47
N THR A 397 -18.60 17.43 -16.99
CA THR A 397 -18.67 15.98 -16.78
C THR A 397 -17.39 15.29 -17.27
N TYR A 398 -16.87 15.68 -18.45
CA TYR A 398 -15.61 15.16 -18.96
C TYR A 398 -14.43 15.43 -18.01
N LEU A 399 -14.29 16.68 -17.55
CA LEU A 399 -13.19 17.10 -16.67
C LEU A 399 -13.26 16.36 -15.33
N LEU A 400 -14.42 16.36 -14.67
CA LEU A 400 -14.62 15.69 -13.38
C LEU A 400 -14.41 14.17 -13.47
N THR A 401 -14.93 13.53 -14.52
CA THR A 401 -14.78 12.07 -14.72
C THR A 401 -13.32 11.67 -14.88
N ASN A 402 -12.55 12.40 -15.71
CA ASN A 402 -11.15 12.04 -15.94
C ASN A 402 -10.25 12.43 -14.77
N PHE A 403 -10.53 13.56 -14.10
CA PHE A 403 -9.83 13.96 -12.89
C PHE A 403 -9.99 12.93 -11.76
N THR A 404 -11.23 12.51 -11.47
CA THR A 404 -11.51 11.49 -10.46
C THR A 404 -10.93 10.13 -10.83
N LYS A 405 -10.94 9.75 -12.12
CA LYS A 405 -10.30 8.53 -12.60
C LYS A 405 -8.79 8.51 -12.32
N VAL A 406 -8.10 9.64 -12.48
CA VAL A 406 -6.67 9.76 -12.16
C VAL A 406 -6.42 9.74 -10.65
N LEU A 407 -7.23 10.47 -9.87
CA LEU A 407 -7.16 10.44 -8.39
C LEU A 407 -7.40 9.05 -7.80
N ALA A 408 -8.29 8.27 -8.41
CA ALA A 408 -8.58 6.90 -7.99
C ALA A 408 -7.36 5.97 -8.09
N VAL A 409 -6.34 6.29 -8.89
CA VAL A 409 -5.04 5.58 -8.90
C VAL A 409 -4.34 5.72 -7.56
N PHE A 410 -4.38 6.92 -6.97
CA PHE A 410 -3.86 7.19 -5.63
C PHE A 410 -4.80 6.76 -4.51
N GLY A 411 -5.93 6.12 -4.83
CA GLY A 411 -6.94 5.70 -3.84
C GLY A 411 -7.68 6.87 -3.20
N ILE A 412 -7.71 8.02 -3.86
CA ILE A 412 -8.46 9.20 -3.43
C ILE A 412 -9.80 9.22 -4.14
N GLU A 413 -10.86 9.45 -3.35
CA GLU A 413 -12.22 9.48 -3.85
C GLU A 413 -12.88 10.78 -3.39
N PHE A 414 -13.38 11.54 -4.36
CA PHE A 414 -14.21 12.70 -4.11
C PHE A 414 -15.64 12.35 -4.50
N SER A 415 -16.58 12.63 -3.61
CA SER A 415 -18.00 12.40 -3.86
C SER A 415 -18.78 13.71 -3.76
N GLU A 416 -19.87 13.82 -4.53
CA GLU A 416 -20.80 14.94 -4.39
C GLU A 416 -21.42 15.01 -2.97
N ASN A 417 -21.49 13.87 -2.27
CA ASN A 417 -22.01 13.77 -0.91
C ASN A 417 -21.05 14.28 0.16
N ASP A 418 -19.80 14.61 -0.18
CA ASP A 418 -18.84 15.17 0.78
C ASP A 418 -19.24 16.60 1.18
N VAL A 419 -20.04 17.27 0.35
CA VAL A 419 -20.82 18.46 0.72
C VAL A 419 -22.24 18.00 1.03
N LYS A 420 -22.46 17.41 2.21
CA LYS A 420 -23.85 17.22 2.65
C LYS A 420 -24.50 18.60 2.73
N PRO A 421 -25.66 18.82 2.07
CA PRO A 421 -26.49 19.99 2.34
C PRO A 421 -26.90 19.91 3.80
N ASP A 422 -26.22 20.66 4.64
CA ASP A 422 -26.62 20.86 6.01
C ASP A 422 -27.69 21.94 5.95
N ALA A 423 -28.95 21.53 6.08
CA ALA A 423 -30.09 22.43 5.91
C ALA A 423 -30.00 23.64 6.86
N GLU A 424 -29.32 23.49 8.00
CA GLU A 424 -29.06 24.58 8.94
C GLU A 424 -28.00 25.55 8.41
N ILE A 425 -26.91 25.04 7.80
CA ILE A 425 -25.89 25.88 7.16
C ILE A 425 -26.47 26.62 5.95
N GLU A 426 -27.22 25.93 5.09
CA GLU A 426 -27.86 26.54 3.92
C GLU A 426 -28.89 27.61 4.33
N ALA A 427 -29.63 27.39 5.42
CA ALA A 427 -30.54 28.39 5.98
C ALA A 427 -29.78 29.62 6.52
N LEU A 428 -28.67 29.41 7.22
CA LEU A 428 -27.81 30.51 7.70
C LEU A 428 -27.20 31.30 6.53
N ILE A 429 -26.76 30.62 5.47
CA ILE A 429 -26.24 31.28 4.26
C ILE A 429 -27.33 32.09 3.57
N ALA A 430 -28.55 31.55 3.43
CA ALA A 430 -29.67 32.28 2.86
C ALA A 430 -30.05 33.51 3.71
N GLU A 431 -30.04 33.38 5.05
CA GLU A 431 -30.27 34.50 5.98
C GLU A 431 -29.18 35.57 5.84
N ARG A 432 -27.91 35.15 5.75
CA ARG A 432 -26.78 36.04 5.52
C ARG A 432 -26.89 36.79 4.20
N ASP A 433 -27.23 36.11 3.12
CA ASP A 433 -27.36 36.71 1.79
C ASP A 433 -28.51 37.71 1.75
N ALA A 434 -29.64 37.41 2.44
CA ALA A 434 -30.72 38.35 2.65
C ALA A 434 -30.29 39.57 3.49
N ALA A 435 -29.52 39.37 4.55
CA ALA A 435 -28.97 40.45 5.37
C ALA A 435 -28.04 41.37 4.56
N ARG A 436 -27.18 40.80 3.70
CA ARG A 436 -26.32 41.58 2.78
C ARG A 436 -27.14 42.37 1.77
N ALA A 437 -28.17 41.76 1.18
CA ALA A 437 -29.06 42.44 0.23
C ALA A 437 -29.80 43.63 0.89
N GLN A 438 -30.13 43.52 2.17
CA GLN A 438 -30.74 44.56 2.99
C GLN A 438 -29.73 45.54 3.61
N LYS A 439 -28.43 45.41 3.29
CA LYS A 439 -27.32 46.19 3.87
C LYS A 439 -27.18 46.08 5.40
N ASN A 440 -27.70 45.01 6.00
CA ASN A 440 -27.48 44.68 7.41
C ASN A 440 -26.16 43.90 7.57
N PHE A 441 -25.04 44.62 7.47
CA PHE A 441 -23.71 44.03 7.54
C PHE A 441 -23.39 43.41 8.90
N ALA A 442 -23.91 43.97 10.00
CA ALA A 442 -23.74 43.42 11.34
C ALA A 442 -24.29 41.99 11.44
N ARG A 443 -25.52 41.76 10.97
CA ARG A 443 -26.11 40.41 10.96
C ARG A 443 -25.37 39.46 10.00
N SER A 444 -24.92 39.95 8.86
CA SER A 444 -24.11 39.16 7.92
C SER A 444 -22.78 38.71 8.54
N ASP A 445 -22.12 39.57 9.31
CA ASP A 445 -20.85 39.26 9.97
C ASP A 445 -21.06 38.30 11.15
N GLU A 446 -22.12 38.49 11.96
CA GLU A 446 -22.51 37.52 13.01
C GLU A 446 -22.69 36.11 12.46
N ILE A 447 -23.44 35.96 11.36
CA ILE A 447 -23.67 34.64 10.75
C ILE A 447 -22.38 34.05 10.19
N ARG A 448 -21.51 34.86 9.57
CA ARG A 448 -20.21 34.40 9.10
C ARG A 448 -19.36 33.87 10.26
N ASP A 449 -19.32 34.59 11.37
CA ASP A 449 -18.52 34.22 12.52
C ASP A 449 -19.09 32.98 13.22
N GLN A 450 -20.42 32.87 13.32
CA GLN A 450 -21.11 31.65 13.80
C GLN A 450 -20.78 30.43 12.93
N LEU A 451 -20.79 30.59 11.61
CA LEU A 451 -20.43 29.51 10.68
C LEU A 451 -18.95 29.15 10.84
N LYS A 452 -18.08 30.14 11.00
CA LYS A 452 -16.64 29.92 11.22
C LYS A 452 -16.36 29.15 12.51
N GLU A 453 -17.09 29.41 13.59
CA GLU A 453 -16.99 28.66 14.86
C GLU A 453 -17.41 27.19 14.70
N GLN A 454 -18.31 26.89 13.76
CA GLN A 454 -18.69 25.52 13.39
C GLN A 454 -17.69 24.88 12.41
N GLY A 455 -16.55 25.54 12.15
CA GLY A 455 -15.57 25.11 11.17
C GLY A 455 -16.05 25.31 9.73
N ILE A 456 -16.95 26.27 9.46
CA ILE A 456 -17.45 26.55 8.11
C ILE A 456 -16.88 27.87 7.60
N ILE A 457 -16.13 27.81 6.49
CA ILE A 457 -15.55 28.98 5.84
C ILE A 457 -16.41 29.32 4.63
N LEU A 458 -16.91 30.57 4.59
CA LEU A 458 -17.66 31.11 3.46
C LEU A 458 -16.74 31.77 2.43
N GLU A 459 -17.06 31.56 1.16
CA GLU A 459 -16.39 32.17 0.00
C GLU A 459 -17.45 32.84 -0.89
N ASP A 460 -17.43 34.17 -0.95
CA ASP A 460 -18.34 34.93 -1.82
C ASP A 460 -17.79 34.96 -3.25
N THR A 461 -18.54 34.46 -4.23
CA THR A 461 -18.17 34.49 -5.65
C THR A 461 -19.24 35.24 -6.48
N PRO A 462 -18.92 35.73 -7.69
CA PRO A 462 -19.94 36.26 -8.60
C PRO A 462 -21.07 35.27 -8.93
N GLN A 463 -20.82 33.97 -8.76
CA GLN A 463 -21.77 32.88 -8.99
C GLN A 463 -22.57 32.49 -7.74
N GLY A 464 -22.37 33.19 -6.61
CA GLY A 464 -23.04 32.95 -5.32
C GLY A 464 -22.09 32.66 -4.16
N THR A 465 -22.65 32.59 -2.95
CA THR A 465 -21.92 32.20 -1.73
C THR A 465 -21.66 30.69 -1.76
N ARG A 466 -20.40 30.30 -1.57
CA ARG A 466 -19.96 28.90 -1.38
C ARG A 466 -19.45 28.72 0.04
N TRP A 467 -19.37 27.47 0.49
CA TRP A 467 -18.83 27.16 1.81
C TRP A 467 -18.01 25.87 1.81
N LYS A 468 -17.05 25.77 2.73
CA LYS A 468 -16.28 24.56 2.99
C LYS A 468 -16.15 24.30 4.49
N ARG A 469 -16.10 23.02 4.88
CA ARG A 469 -15.82 22.62 6.26
C ARG A 469 -14.30 22.53 6.46
N SER A 470 -13.77 23.19 7.48
CA SER A 470 -12.34 23.27 7.85
C SER A 470 -11.91 22.14 8.76
#